data_AF-V2IER9-F1
#
_entry.id   AF-V2IER9-F1
#
_cell.length_a   1.000
_cell.length_b   1.000
_cell.length_c   1.000
_cell.angle_alpha   90.00
_cell.angle_beta   90.00
_cell.angle_gamma   90.00
#
_symmetry.space_group_name_H-M   'P 1'
#
loop_
_entity.id
_entity.type
_entity.pdbx_description
1 polymer ?
#
loop_
_entity_poly.entity_id
_entity_poly.type
_entity_poly.pdbx_seq_one_letter_code
_entity_poly.pdbx_strand_id
1 'polypeptide(L)'
;MHFRDLLSPDYWYIFLIYIKQEGSVETAKIFWSGRSQAVRLPKDFRFESAEVRIRRHGNAVILEPIADDWKWLDQVVGPVDEDFVQAVNEQPAEQDRPELDFFK
;
A
#
# COMPACT_ATOMS: atom_id res chain seq x y z
N MET A 1 5.89 -5.18 25.47
CA MET A 1 4.85 -5.80 24.62
C MET A 1 4.85 -7.29 24.94
N HIS A 2 3.84 -7.76 25.66
CA HIS A 2 3.80 -9.13 26.17
C HIS A 2 3.05 -10.02 25.16
N PHE A 3 3.53 -11.24 24.98
CA PHE A 3 2.97 -12.23 24.04
C PHE A 3 1.49 -12.57 24.28
N ARG A 4 0.92 -12.09 25.39
CA ARG A 4 -0.48 -12.24 25.80
C ARG A 4 -1.41 -11.17 25.21
N ASP A 5 -0.87 -10.10 24.63
CA ASP A 5 -1.65 -9.00 24.04
C ASP A 5 -2.17 -9.34 22.62
N LEU A 6 -1.73 -10.47 22.06
CA LEU A 6 -2.14 -11.00 20.74
C LEU A 6 -3.50 -11.73 20.75
N LEU A 7 -4.19 -11.76 21.89
CA LEU A 7 -5.50 -12.41 22.07
C LEU A 7 -6.65 -11.41 22.22
N SER A 8 -6.44 -10.12 21.92
CA SER A 8 -7.53 -9.16 21.82
C SER A 8 -8.36 -9.40 20.53
N PRO A 9 -9.71 -9.44 20.60
CA PRO A 9 -10.59 -9.63 19.45
C PRO A 9 -10.38 -8.62 18.31
N ASP A 10 -9.90 -7.42 18.63
CA ASP A 10 -9.71 -6.33 17.67
C ASP A 10 -8.56 -6.61 16.68
N TYR A 11 -7.55 -7.38 17.12
CA TYR A 11 -6.43 -7.80 16.27
C TYR A 11 -6.76 -9.05 15.45
N TRP A 12 -7.67 -9.89 15.94
CA TRP A 12 -8.15 -11.06 15.19
C TRP A 12 -8.89 -10.67 13.91
N TYR A 13 -9.64 -9.57 13.92
CA TYR A 13 -10.33 -9.08 12.73
C TYR A 13 -9.37 -8.66 11.62
N ILE A 14 -8.30 -7.94 11.95
CA ILE A 14 -7.28 -7.55 10.96
C ILE A 14 -6.55 -8.79 10.42
N PHE A 15 -6.19 -9.73 11.30
CA PHE A 15 -5.50 -10.96 10.92
C PHE A 15 -6.37 -11.85 10.01
N LEU A 16 -7.67 -11.97 10.30
CA LEU A 16 -8.62 -12.74 9.48
C LEU A 16 -8.93 -12.09 8.13
N ILE A 17 -8.95 -10.75 8.03
CA ILE A 17 -9.08 -10.05 6.74
C ILE A 17 -7.87 -10.35 5.84
N TYR A 18 -6.66 -10.41 6.41
CA TYR A 18 -5.45 -10.78 5.66
C TYR A 18 -5.39 -12.28 5.27
N ILE A 19 -5.96 -13.18 6.06
CA ILE A 19 -5.98 -14.64 5.76
C ILE A 19 -7.05 -15.02 4.73
N LYS A 20 -8.09 -14.20 4.51
CA LYS A 20 -9.17 -14.53 3.57
C LYS A 20 -8.76 -14.39 2.09
N GLN A 21 -7.57 -13.85 1.82
CA GLN A 21 -6.86 -14.08 0.56
C GLN A 21 -6.01 -15.33 0.77
N GLU A 22 -6.36 -16.45 0.12
CA GLU A 22 -5.62 -17.72 0.18
C GLU A 22 -4.18 -17.55 -0.38
N GLY A 23 -3.29 -16.95 0.39
CA GLY A 23 -1.86 -16.93 0.13
C GLY A 23 -1.26 -18.25 0.61
N SER A 24 -0.50 -18.94 -0.26
CA SER A 24 0.34 -20.05 0.18
C SER A 24 1.31 -19.57 1.27
N VAL A 25 1.57 -20.42 2.27
CA VAL A 25 2.58 -20.14 3.30
C VAL A 25 3.84 -20.90 2.94
N GLU A 26 4.89 -20.17 2.55
CA GLU A 26 6.20 -20.76 2.28
C GLU A 26 7.30 -20.15 3.16
N THR A 27 8.35 -20.94 3.41
CA THR A 27 9.55 -20.45 4.07
C THR A 27 10.57 -20.00 3.02
N ALA A 28 11.26 -18.89 3.27
CA ALA A 28 12.27 -18.35 2.39
C ALA A 28 13.64 -18.37 3.05
N LYS A 29 14.69 -18.57 2.24
CA LYS A 29 16.07 -18.59 2.74
C LYS A 29 16.60 -17.17 2.92
N ILE A 30 17.13 -16.88 4.10
CA ILE A 30 17.91 -15.68 4.38
C ILE A 30 19.38 -15.93 4.04
N PHE A 31 20.01 -14.97 3.38
CA PHE A 31 21.44 -15.00 3.03
C PHE A 31 22.05 -13.61 3.08
N TRP A 32 23.38 -13.54 2.98
CA TRP A 32 24.12 -12.28 2.91
C TRP A 32 24.55 -11.99 1.48
N SER A 33 24.39 -10.73 1.04
CA SER A 33 24.91 -10.19 -0.22
C SER A 33 25.78 -8.99 0.10
N GLY A 34 27.11 -9.19 0.05
CA GLY A 34 28.07 -8.21 0.56
C GLY A 34 27.83 -7.89 2.03
N ARG A 35 27.55 -6.61 2.34
CA ARG A 35 27.27 -6.13 3.71
C ARG A 35 25.77 -6.14 4.07
N SER A 36 24.91 -6.59 3.15
CA SER A 36 23.45 -6.54 3.31
C SER A 36 22.87 -7.93 3.51
N GLN A 37 21.81 -8.03 4.30
CA GLN A 37 21.00 -9.24 4.41
C GLN A 37 19.91 -9.24 3.32
N ALA A 38 19.65 -10.41 2.75
CA ALA A 38 18.67 -10.60 1.69
C ALA A 38 17.81 -11.84 1.93
N VAL A 39 16.60 -11.84 1.36
CA VAL A 39 15.68 -12.97 1.35
C VAL A 39 15.55 -13.46 -0.09
N ARG A 40 15.70 -14.77 -0.33
CA ARG A 40 15.42 -15.36 -1.63
C ARG A 40 13.92 -15.64 -1.74
N LEU A 41 13.21 -14.82 -2.51
CA LEU A 41 11.78 -15.03 -2.75
C LEU A 41 11.55 -16.30 -3.58
N PRO A 42 10.67 -17.22 -3.14
CA PRO A 42 10.19 -18.31 -3.97
C PRO A 42 9.47 -17.79 -5.21
N LYS A 43 9.29 -18.65 -6.22
CA LYS A 43 8.76 -18.24 -7.54
C LYS A 43 7.42 -17.53 -7.41
N ASP A 44 6.54 -18.04 -6.56
CA ASP A 44 5.15 -17.58 -6.43
C ASP A 44 5.02 -16.28 -5.63
N PHE A 45 6.12 -15.78 -5.03
CA PHE A 45 6.17 -14.54 -4.25
C PHE A 45 7.05 -13.47 -4.89
N ARG A 46 7.45 -13.63 -6.15
CA ARG A 46 8.25 -12.63 -6.86
C ARG A 46 7.38 -11.43 -7.21
N PHE A 47 7.93 -10.22 -7.01
CA PHE A 47 7.33 -8.99 -7.48
C PHE A 47 7.62 -8.80 -8.97
N GLU A 48 6.69 -8.18 -9.70
CA GLU A 48 6.94 -7.67 -11.06
C GLU A 48 7.68 -6.33 -11.03
N SER A 49 7.52 -5.56 -9.94
CA SER A 49 8.17 -4.25 -9.76
C SER A 49 9.67 -4.39 -9.50
N ALA A 50 10.44 -3.40 -9.94
CA ALA A 50 11.89 -3.34 -9.67
C ALA A 50 12.19 -2.97 -8.21
N GLU A 51 11.28 -2.25 -7.56
CA GLU A 51 11.41 -1.76 -6.20
C GLU A 51 10.19 -2.10 -5.34
N VAL A 52 10.41 -2.14 -4.03
CA VAL A 52 9.37 -2.36 -3.03
C VAL A 52 9.52 -1.36 -1.88
N ARG A 53 8.39 -0.91 -1.34
CA ARG A 53 8.33 -0.21 -0.08
C ARG A 53 8.48 -1.23 1.06
N ILE A 54 9.31 -0.89 2.03
CA ILE A 54 9.57 -1.73 3.20
C ILE A 54 9.03 -1.05 4.45
N ARG A 55 8.20 -1.74 5.23
CA ARG A 55 7.75 -1.28 6.54
C ARG A 55 7.84 -2.38 7.59
N ARG A 56 8.04 -2.00 8.85
CA ARG A 56 8.10 -2.92 9.99
C ARG A 56 6.85 -2.78 10.84
N HIS A 57 6.23 -3.89 11.18
CA HIS A 57 5.11 -3.95 12.12
C HIS A 57 5.38 -5.03 13.17
N GLY A 58 5.80 -4.59 14.37
CA GLY A 58 6.33 -5.50 15.39
C GLY A 58 7.52 -6.31 14.85
N ASN A 59 7.38 -7.63 14.86
CA ASN A 59 8.40 -8.55 14.34
C ASN A 59 8.26 -8.84 12.84
N ALA A 60 7.20 -8.36 12.19
CA ALA A 60 6.98 -8.55 10.76
C ALA A 60 7.70 -7.46 9.94
N VAL A 61 8.24 -7.86 8.80
CA VAL A 61 8.68 -6.97 7.72
C VAL A 61 7.71 -7.16 6.56
N ILE A 62 7.10 -6.07 6.12
CA ILE A 62 6.10 -6.05 5.05
C ILE A 62 6.74 -5.39 3.85
N LEU A 63 6.67 -6.07 2.71
CA LEU A 63 7.16 -5.61 1.41
C LEU A 63 5.94 -5.37 0.52
N GLU A 64 5.84 -4.16 -0.02
CA GLU A 64 4.73 -3.75 -0.90
C GLU A 64 5.34 -3.25 -2.21
N PRO A 65 4.86 -3.68 -3.39
CA PRO A 65 5.37 -3.16 -4.65
C PRO A 65 5.16 -1.65 -4.71
N ILE A 66 6.16 -0.94 -5.24
CA ILE A 66 5.94 0.45 -5.65
C ILE A 66 5.28 0.37 -7.02
N ALA A 67 4.10 0.98 -7.17
CA ALA A 67 3.44 1.05 -8.46
C ALA A 67 4.30 1.92 -9.38
N ASP A 68 4.82 1.31 -10.45
CA ASP A 68 5.65 2.00 -11.44
C ASP A 68 4.80 2.89 -12.37
N ASP A 69 3.47 2.69 -12.36
CA ASP A 69 2.51 3.50 -13.10
C ASP A 69 1.14 3.59 -12.40
N TRP A 70 0.25 4.39 -12.97
CA TRP A 70 -1.12 4.57 -12.50
C TRP A 70 -2.10 3.57 -13.12
N LYS A 71 -1.66 2.49 -13.79
CA LYS A 71 -2.59 1.54 -14.42
C LYS A 71 -3.47 0.80 -13.42
N TRP A 72 -3.03 0.69 -12.16
CA TRP A 72 -3.89 0.18 -11.10
C TRP A 72 -5.14 1.04 -10.92
N LEU A 73 -5.06 2.34 -11.22
CA LEU A 73 -6.18 3.27 -11.16
C LEU A 73 -7.26 2.85 -12.16
N ASP A 74 -6.92 2.35 -13.34
CA ASP A 74 -7.88 1.86 -14.33
C ASP A 74 -8.77 0.70 -13.81
N GLN A 75 -8.28 -0.06 -12.81
CA GLN A 75 -9.08 -1.11 -12.17
C GLN A 75 -9.99 -0.57 -11.06
N VAL A 76 -9.73 0.65 -10.59
CA VAL A 76 -10.42 1.30 -9.48
C VAL A 76 -11.40 2.35 -9.97
N VAL A 77 -11.07 3.10 -11.03
CA VAL A 77 -12.00 4.03 -11.66
C VAL A 77 -12.91 3.23 -12.58
N GLY A 78 -14.20 3.24 -12.26
CA GLY A 78 -15.22 2.81 -13.21
C GLY A 78 -15.29 3.75 -14.42
N PRO A 79 -16.18 3.47 -15.39
CA PRO A 79 -16.45 4.39 -16.48
C PRO A 79 -16.79 5.78 -15.91
N VAL A 80 -16.11 6.80 -16.43
CA VAL A 80 -16.42 8.19 -16.09
C VAL A 80 -17.70 8.56 -16.83
N ASP A 81 -18.71 9.05 -16.12
CA ASP A 81 -19.96 9.50 -16.72
C ASP A 81 -19.81 10.87 -17.42
N GLU A 82 -20.77 11.19 -18.30
CA GLU A 82 -20.75 12.44 -19.07
C GLU A 82 -20.79 13.67 -18.16
N ASP A 83 -21.49 13.60 -17.04
CA ASP A 83 -21.62 14.69 -16.06
C ASP A 83 -20.26 15.02 -15.44
N PHE A 84 -19.47 14.01 -15.07
CA PHE A 84 -18.11 14.19 -14.55
C PHE A 84 -17.18 14.77 -15.61
N VAL A 85 -17.25 14.29 -16.85
CA VAL A 85 -16.45 14.83 -17.96
C VAL A 85 -16.79 16.29 -18.21
N GLN A 86 -18.06 16.66 -18.17
CA GLN A 86 -18.50 18.04 -18.31
C GLN A 86 -17.97 18.91 -17.16
N ALA A 87 -18.13 18.48 -15.91
CA ALA A 87 -17.69 19.21 -14.73
C ALA A 87 -16.17 19.48 -14.70
N VAL A 88 -15.34 18.56 -15.21
CA VAL A 88 -13.88 18.77 -15.31
C VAL A 88 -13.51 19.81 -16.37
N ASN A 89 -14.27 19.88 -17.46
CA ASN A 89 -14.03 20.84 -18.54
C ASN A 89 -14.58 22.24 -18.24
N GLU A 90 -15.56 22.34 -17.34
CA GLU A 90 -16.03 23.60 -16.80
C GLU A 90 -14.95 24.18 -15.87
N GLN A 91 -14.04 25.00 -16.40
CA GLN A 91 -13.12 25.78 -15.58
C GLN A 91 -13.94 26.75 -14.72
N PRO A 92 -13.98 26.58 -13.38
CA PRO A 92 -14.64 27.53 -12.52
C PRO A 92 -13.85 28.84 -12.55
N ALA A 93 -14.56 29.96 -12.36
CA ALA A 93 -13.90 31.26 -12.17
C ALA A 93 -12.90 31.17 -11.03
N GLU A 94 -11.81 31.93 -11.16
CA GLU A 94 -10.77 32.01 -10.14
C GLU A 94 -11.41 32.37 -8.80
N GLN A 95 -11.15 31.53 -7.79
CA GLN A 95 -11.72 31.73 -6.47
C GLN A 95 -11.03 32.94 -5.84
N ASP A 96 -11.81 33.98 -5.52
CA ASP A 96 -11.32 35.11 -4.74
C ASP A 96 -11.03 34.62 -3.31
N ARG A 97 -9.76 34.31 -3.05
CA ARG A 97 -9.27 33.83 -1.76
C ARG A 97 -8.60 34.99 -1.04
N PRO A 98 -9.15 35.46 0.10
CA PRO A 98 -8.48 36.49 0.87
C PRO A 98 -7.09 36.00 1.28
N GLU A 99 -6.13 36.92 1.30
CA GLU A 99 -4.78 36.60 1.75
C GLU A 99 -4.81 36.08 3.20
N LEU A 100 -3.93 35.11 3.47
CA LEU A 100 -3.80 34.52 4.79
C LEU A 100 -3.20 35.55 5.76
N ASP A 101 -4.05 36.26 6.50
CA ASP A 101 -3.70 37.20 7.57
C ASP A 101 -3.16 36.49 8.84
N PHE A 102 -2.29 35.49 8.68
CA PHE A 102 -1.80 34.66 9.80
C PHE A 102 -0.60 35.23 10.56
N PHE A 103 -0.07 36.39 10.16
CA PHE A 103 1.09 37.00 10.81
C PHE A 103 1.00 38.53 10.83
N LYS A 104 0.21 39.08 11.76
CA LYS A 104 0.30 40.49 12.15
C LYS A 104 0.33 40.62 13.66
#